data_AF-A0A1J3HWX4-F1
#
_entry.id   AF-A0A1J3HWX4-F1
#
_cell.length_a   1.000
_cell.length_b   1.000
_cell.length_c   1.000
_cell.angle_alpha   90.00
_cell.angle_beta   90.00
_cell.angle_gamma   90.00
#
_symmetry.space_group_name_H-M   'P 1'
#
loop_
_entity.id
_entity.type
_entity.pdbx_description
1 polymer ?
#
loop_
_entity_poly.entity_id
_entity_poly.type
_entity_poly.pdbx_seq_one_letter_code
_entity_poly.pdbx_strand_id
1 'polypeptide(L)' 'DSKEEDAEEEGSLPTFPYERLKIDAEDPASDIDLTKREAYMTSADFKEKFEMTKSEFYKLPKWKQNKLKMALQLF' A
#
# COMPACT_ATOMS: atom_id res chain seq x y z
N ASP A 1 -1.78 -2.20 -24.37
CA ASP A 1 -0.51 -2.42 -23.65
C ASP A 1 -0.83 -2.57 -22.18
N SER A 2 -1.15 -3.80 -21.77
CA SER A 2 -1.50 -4.13 -20.39
C SER A 2 -0.23 -4.55 -19.69
N LYS A 3 0.41 -3.59 -19.02
CA LYS A 3 1.65 -3.85 -18.27
C LYS A 3 1.29 -4.57 -16.97
N GLU A 4 1.22 -5.89 -17.06
CA GLU A 4 1.52 -6.81 -15.96
C GLU A 4 2.98 -6.56 -15.57
N GLU A 5 3.19 -5.91 -14.45
CA GLU A 5 4.43 -5.91 -13.69
C GLU A 5 4.05 -5.40 -12.30
N ASP A 6 4.78 -5.82 -11.26
CA ASP A 6 4.62 -5.38 -9.86
C ASP A 6 3.66 -6.22 -8.98
N ALA A 7 3.85 -7.54 -8.98
CA ALA A 7 3.46 -8.38 -7.83
C ALA A 7 4.69 -9.07 -7.17
N GLU A 8 5.90 -8.68 -7.58
CA GLU A 8 7.16 -9.28 -7.15
C GLU A 8 8.10 -8.25 -6.50
N GLU A 9 7.60 -7.41 -5.61
CA GLU A 9 8.47 -6.53 -4.79
C GLU A 9 8.19 -6.64 -3.28
N GLU A 10 7.52 -7.72 -2.85
CA GLU A 10 7.14 -7.91 -1.44
C GLU A 10 8.34 -8.26 -0.53
N GLY A 11 9.47 -8.72 -1.08
CA GLY A 11 10.63 -9.17 -0.30
C GLY A 11 11.75 -8.15 -0.11
N SER A 12 11.75 -7.04 -0.85
CA SER A 12 12.88 -6.10 -0.89
C SER A 12 12.53 -4.67 -0.45
N LEU A 13 11.25 -4.31 -0.37
CA LEU A 13 10.86 -2.96 0.00
C LEU A 13 10.93 -2.77 1.52
N PRO A 14 11.46 -1.62 1.99
CA PRO A 14 11.43 -1.29 3.40
C PRO A 14 9.98 -1.17 3.89
N THR A 15 9.70 -1.66 5.09
CA THR A 15 8.37 -1.52 5.70
C THR A 15 8.38 -0.44 6.77
N PHE A 16 7.29 0.32 6.84
CA PHE A 16 7.10 1.42 7.79
C PHE A 16 5.77 1.25 8.54
N PRO A 17 5.67 1.81 9.76
CA PRO A 17 4.40 1.86 10.47
C PRO A 17 3.38 2.70 9.71
N TYR A 18 2.11 2.29 9.79
CA TYR A 18 0.97 2.96 9.14
C TYR A 18 0.95 4.48 9.34
N GLU A 19 1.29 4.95 10.54
CA GLU A 19 1.30 6.38 10.88
C GLU A 19 2.22 7.22 9.98
N ARG A 20 3.35 6.66 9.50
CA ARG A 20 4.29 7.36 8.60
C ARG A 20 3.94 7.21 7.12
N LEU A 21 3.03 6.29 6.82
CA LEU A 21 2.54 6.02 5.46
C LEU A 21 1.29 6.83 5.13
N LYS A 22 0.66 7.48 6.11
CA LYS A 22 -0.50 8.34 5.83
C LYS A 22 -0.08 9.63 5.11
N ILE A 23 -0.97 10.18 4.31
CA ILE A 23 -0.77 11.48 3.63
C ILE A 23 -0.58 12.62 4.64
N ASP A 24 -1.26 12.54 5.78
CA ASP A 24 -1.23 13.53 6.86
C ASP A 24 -0.27 13.14 8.00
N ALA A 25 0.69 12.25 7.74
CA ALA A 25 1.71 11.88 8.70
C ALA A 25 2.51 13.12 9.17
N GLU A 26 2.71 13.27 10.48
CA GLU A 26 3.60 14.30 11.03
C GLU A 26 5.06 14.07 10.62
N ASP A 27 5.44 12.81 10.42
CA ASP A 27 6.79 12.39 9.99
C ASP A 27 6.67 11.38 8.83
N PRO A 28 6.40 11.86 7.60
CA PRO A 28 6.19 11.02 6.44
C PRO A 28 7.49 10.34 6.02
N ALA A 29 7.39 9.08 5.56
CA ALA A 29 8.53 8.38 4.99
C ALA A 29 8.99 9.10 3.69
N SER A 30 10.28 9.47 3.63
CA SER A 30 10.86 10.26 2.54
C SER A 30 11.28 9.44 1.32
N ASP A 31 11.59 8.15 1.52
CA ASP A 31 12.15 7.25 0.49
C ASP A 31 11.14 6.16 0.09
N ILE A 32 9.90 6.54 -0.14
CA ILE A 32 8.84 5.63 -0.57
C ILE A 32 8.08 6.17 -1.79
N ASP A 33 7.53 5.25 -2.59
CA ASP A 33 6.56 5.60 -3.62
C ASP A 33 5.22 5.99 -2.95
N LEU A 34 4.96 7.30 -2.91
CA LEU A 34 3.72 7.88 -2.39
C LEU A 34 2.47 7.40 -3.15
N THR A 35 2.63 6.90 -4.37
CA THR A 35 1.52 6.33 -5.14
C THR A 35 1.24 4.87 -4.78
N LYS A 36 2.11 4.22 -3.99
CA LYS A 36 2.01 2.82 -3.55
C LYS A 36 2.28 2.68 -2.04
N ARG A 37 1.81 3.61 -1.21
CA ARG A 37 2.07 3.59 0.25
C ARG A 37 1.66 2.28 0.92
N GLU A 38 0.65 1.60 0.38
CA GLU A 38 0.19 0.30 0.87
C GLU A 38 1.23 -0.83 0.70
N ALA A 39 2.15 -0.70 -0.27
CA ALA A 39 3.22 -1.68 -0.51
C ALA A 39 4.25 -1.69 0.64
N TYR A 40 4.50 -0.51 1.21
CA TYR A 40 5.47 -0.26 2.29
C TYR A 40 4.93 -0.58 3.68
N MET A 41 3.74 -1.16 3.78
CA MET A 41 3.18 -1.58 5.05
C MET A 41 3.52 -3.06 5.32
N THR A 42 3.66 -3.46 6.58
CA THR A 42 3.87 -4.87 6.90
C THR A 42 2.65 -5.71 6.47
N SER A 43 2.83 -6.99 6.14
CA SER A 43 1.71 -7.85 5.73
C SER A 43 0.69 -8.06 6.86
N ALA A 44 1.12 -7.94 8.12
CA ALA A 44 0.23 -7.98 9.29
C ALA A 44 -0.67 -6.73 9.36
N ASP A 45 -0.06 -5.54 9.33
CA ASP A 45 -0.79 -4.26 9.33
C ASP A 45 -1.69 -4.15 8.10
N PHE A 46 -1.23 -4.64 6.94
CA PHE A 46 -2.02 -4.69 5.72
C PHE A 46 -3.29 -5.50 5.90
N LYS A 47 -3.16 -6.71 6.45
CA LYS A 47 -4.30 -7.55 6.73
C LYS A 47 -5.22 -6.93 7.79
N GLU A 48 -4.69 -6.21 8.77
CA GLU A 48 -5.49 -5.53 9.78
C GLU A 48 -6.26 -4.33 9.21
N LYS A 49 -5.62 -3.48 8.39
CA LYS A 49 -6.24 -2.25 7.86
C LYS A 49 -7.13 -2.49 6.65
N PHE A 50 -6.71 -3.35 5.73
CA PHE A 50 -7.46 -3.66 4.51
C PHE A 50 -8.36 -4.88 4.66
N GLU A 51 -8.29 -5.60 5.78
CA GLU A 51 -9.05 -6.84 6.05
C GLU A 51 -8.86 -7.93 4.99
N MET A 52 -7.78 -7.84 4.20
CA MET A 52 -7.44 -8.76 3.11
C MET A 52 -5.93 -8.84 2.95
N THR A 53 -5.45 -9.85 2.22
CA THR A 53 -4.03 -9.97 1.92
C THR A 53 -3.60 -9.01 0.79
N LYS A 54 -2.30 -8.67 0.73
CA LYS A 54 -1.74 -7.88 -0.38
C LYS A 54 -2.07 -8.50 -1.75
N SER A 55 -1.94 -9.83 -1.85
CA SER A 55 -2.28 -10.59 -3.06
C SER A 55 -3.74 -10.38 -3.48
N GLU A 56 -4.69 -10.42 -2.54
CA GLU A 56 -6.10 -10.17 -2.84
C GLU A 56 -6.37 -8.73 -3.23
N PHE A 57 -5.72 -7.77 -2.57
CA PHE A 57 -5.84 -6.36 -2.89
C PHE A 57 -5.37 -6.04 -4.31
N TYR A 58 -4.20 -6.54 -4.72
CA TYR A 58 -3.67 -6.30 -6.06
C TYR A 58 -4.46 -6.99 -7.18
N LYS A 59 -5.25 -8.03 -6.85
CA LYS A 59 -6.22 -8.64 -7.78
C LYS A 59 -7.48 -7.78 -7.99
N LEU A 60 -7.76 -6.80 -7.12
CA LEU A 60 -8.91 -5.92 -7.30
C LEU A 60 -8.70 -4.97 -8.48
N PRO A 61 -9.77 -4.51 -9.14
CA PRO A 61 -9.66 -3.43 -10.13
C PRO A 61 -9.05 -2.15 -9.54
N LYS A 62 -8.28 -1.40 -10.33
CA LYS A 62 -7.59 -0.17 -9.88
C LYS A 62 -8.52 0.85 -9.21
N TRP A 63 -9.75 1.03 -9.70
CA TRP A 63 -10.74 1.93 -9.07
C TRP A 63 -11.08 1.51 -7.62
N LYS A 64 -11.09 0.20 -7.34
CA LYS A 64 -11.39 -0.35 -6.01
C LYS A 64 -10.16 -0.30 -5.11
N GLN A 65 -8.97 -0.56 -5.65
CA GLN A 65 -7.69 -0.33 -4.94
C GLN A 65 -7.60 1.13 -4.47
N ASN A 66 -7.83 2.10 -5.36
CA ASN A 66 -7.78 3.52 -5.03
C ASN A 66 -8.83 3.91 -3.98
N LYS A 67 -10.05 3.38 -4.07
CA LYS A 67 -11.10 3.62 -3.07
C LYS A 67 -10.69 3.17 -1.67
N LEU A 68 -10.09 1.99 -1.55
CA LEU A 68 -9.60 1.46 -0.27
C LEU A 68 -8.40 2.25 0.26
N LYS A 69 -7.47 2.63 -0.63
CA LYS A 69 -6.34 3.50 -0.26
C LYS A 69 -6.80 4.85 0.26
N MET A 70 -7.78 5.47 -0.38
CA MET A 70 -8.36 6.74 0.12
C MET A 70 -9.00 6.58 1.49
N ALA A 71 -9.69 5.47 1.75
CA ALA A 71 -10.30 5.21 3.07
C ALA A 71 -9.28 5.12 4.21
N LEU A 72 -8.05 4.72 3.89
CA LEU A 72 -6.92 4.62 4.81
C LEU A 72 -5.95 5.80 4.70
N GLN A 73 -6.30 6.87 3.98
CA GLN A 73 -5.42 8.02 3.75
C GLN A 73 -4.03 7.62 3.19
N LEU A 74 -4.01 6.62 2.32
CA LEU A 74 -2.82 6.10 1.63
C LEU A 74 -2.74 6.51 0.15
N PHE A 75 -3.67 7.36 -0.33
CA PHE A 75 -3.76 7.80 -1.73
C PHE A 75 -2.89 9.01 -2.08
#